data_AF-A0A7V5PXT3-F1
#
_entry.id   AF-A0A7V5PXT3-F1
#
_cell.length_a   1.000
_cell.length_b   1.000
_cell.length_c   1.000
_cell.angle_alpha   90.00
_cell.angle_beta   90.00
_cell.angle_gamma   90.00
#
_symmetry.space_group_name_H-M   'P 1'
#
loop_
_entity.id
_entity.type
_entity.pdbx_description
1 polymer ?
#
loop_
_entity_poly.entity_id
_entity_poly.type
_entity_poly.pdbx_seq_one_letter_code
_entity_poly.pdbx_strand_id
1 'polypeptide(L)'
;MECKQLGPLFLGVTFFAATLYAAEPLPGTRPLDAPVDNVVAVQLKQVTDYFQGRIVAAQTIRDRAWKPDFSSDRAYQKSVRQQRDQLRTVLGLIDANGQPGTPRLERLSNTTTCRIERVTIPITAGLSARGLLITPPSSGRQPAVIVCPDADTWPEQFAGLTGEASAAGWLTMLIRGGVIVFIPQSIERLQDHPYCKQTGSKDRRWILYRLGYTVGRSMPGLDVQETLAAVEFLASRDDVDADRIVVTGVGQGGMTALMTGALEPRAAAVVVGDYFDNRDHCWDEPVDRRLRDQLLHFGDAELAALIAPRRLTIVASTGFVKSAHSVNSEIMRASRYFKGLRVDDCLVTLDGIAPSALTGESVRAAADSINAKAPLPTEFNLEVRVPAETAQTQRDRHFEERLSYLRGLIGASEAKRYERWKIIDHPGADFPATKERMLQDYRALVGVVPSDGTPLNARSELALTNEKYRAYRVTLDVVQGVQVYGNLLVPRTIDGRRPAIICQHGLSGTPEMVTGLGMTKDTVYHEFGRKLAERGYVVFAPLLLHHNPVKQINDQARQANAVGMMRVAMPVAKTERVIDFLETLPFVDAQRIGYY
;
A
#
# COMPACT_ATOMS: atom_id res chain seq x y z
N MET A 1 82.08 18.34 -71.08
CA MET A 1 82.02 19.50 -70.16
C MET A 1 80.91 19.24 -69.17
N GLU A 2 81.32 18.98 -67.92
CA GLU A 2 80.66 19.16 -66.60
C GLU A 2 79.12 19.14 -66.54
N CYS A 3 78.47 18.15 -65.92
CA CYS A 3 78.40 17.76 -64.50
C CYS A 3 77.40 18.60 -63.68
N LYS A 4 76.28 17.99 -63.28
CA LYS A 4 75.66 18.15 -61.95
C LYS A 4 74.71 16.98 -61.66
N GLN A 5 75.05 16.20 -60.65
CA GLN A 5 74.23 15.14 -60.04
C GLN A 5 73.07 15.75 -59.22
N LEU A 6 71.90 15.13 -59.27
CA LEU A 6 70.84 15.26 -58.28
C LEU A 6 70.34 13.84 -57.96
N GLY A 7 70.52 13.40 -56.71
CA GLY A 7 70.07 12.10 -56.21
C GLY A 7 68.58 12.07 -55.85
N PRO A 8 67.97 10.88 -55.72
CA PRO A 8 66.55 10.74 -55.44
C PRO A 8 66.20 10.98 -53.97
N LEU A 9 65.10 11.71 -53.76
CA LEU A 9 64.49 12.03 -52.47
C LEU A 9 63.89 10.76 -51.83
N PHE A 10 64.35 10.40 -50.62
CA PHE A 10 63.67 9.45 -49.75
C PHE A 10 62.50 10.15 -49.04
N LEU A 11 61.25 9.76 -49.33
CA LEU A 11 60.09 10.13 -48.52
C LEU A 11 60.02 9.17 -47.32
N GLY A 12 60.49 9.64 -46.16
CA GLY A 12 60.31 8.95 -44.88
C GLY A 12 58.86 9.05 -44.42
N VAL A 13 58.18 7.90 -44.29
CA VAL A 13 56.88 7.79 -43.61
C VAL A 13 57.14 7.80 -42.10
N THR A 14 56.84 8.91 -41.45
CA THR A 14 56.89 9.01 -39.98
C THR A 14 55.68 8.31 -39.38
N PHE A 15 55.88 7.13 -38.79
CA PHE A 15 54.89 6.50 -37.92
C PHE A 15 54.74 7.36 -36.66
N PHE A 16 53.61 8.05 -36.50
CA PHE A 16 53.18 8.54 -35.19
C PHE A 16 52.79 7.32 -34.36
N ALA A 17 53.65 6.94 -33.42
CA ALA A 17 53.28 6.03 -32.35
C ALA A 17 52.18 6.70 -31.51
N ALA A 18 50.94 6.24 -31.66
CA ALA A 18 49.88 6.56 -30.71
C ALA A 18 50.28 5.90 -29.38
N THR A 19 50.85 6.68 -28.46
CA THR A 19 50.91 6.28 -27.05
C THR A 19 49.48 6.08 -26.58
N LEU A 20 49.07 4.81 -26.46
CA LEU A 20 47.96 4.41 -25.60
C LEU A 20 48.31 4.88 -24.19
N TYR A 21 47.79 6.04 -23.79
CA TYR A 21 47.67 6.35 -22.37
C TYR A 21 46.70 5.31 -21.81
N ALA A 22 47.23 4.29 -21.14
CA ALA A 22 46.43 3.46 -20.26
C ALA A 22 45.71 4.41 -19.30
N ALA A 23 44.38 4.39 -19.31
CA ALA A 23 43.56 5.27 -18.48
C ALA A 23 44.01 5.15 -17.02
N GLU A 24 44.42 6.27 -16.40
CA GLU A 24 44.76 6.27 -14.98
C GLU A 24 43.52 5.80 -14.18
N PRO A 25 43.61 4.68 -13.45
CA PRO A 25 42.50 4.19 -12.67
C PRO A 25 42.15 5.21 -11.58
N LEU A 26 40.86 5.40 -11.33
CA LEU A 26 40.41 6.21 -10.20
C LEU A 26 40.92 5.54 -8.90
N PRO A 27 41.59 6.27 -7.99
CA PRO A 27 42.13 5.67 -6.77
C PRO A 27 41.07 4.92 -5.97
N GLY A 28 41.40 3.72 -5.50
CA GLY A 28 40.51 2.91 -4.67
C GLY A 28 39.37 2.22 -5.42
N THR A 29 39.37 2.20 -6.76
CA THR A 29 38.36 1.49 -7.55
C THR A 29 38.94 0.34 -8.37
N ARG A 30 38.06 -0.62 -8.69
CA ARG A 30 38.31 -1.64 -9.70
C ARG A 30 37.84 -1.14 -11.09
N PRO A 31 38.28 -1.75 -12.20
CA PRO A 31 37.67 -1.51 -13.50
C PRO A 31 36.16 -1.78 -13.49
N LEU A 32 35.41 -1.07 -14.32
CA LEU A 32 34.00 -1.34 -14.53
C LEU A 32 33.83 -2.51 -15.51
N ASP A 33 33.35 -3.65 -15.01
CA ASP A 33 33.36 -4.92 -15.75
C ASP A 33 32.22 -5.08 -16.77
N ALA A 34 31.22 -4.20 -16.76
CA ALA A 34 30.02 -4.30 -17.60
C ALA A 34 29.72 -2.99 -18.34
N PRO A 35 29.25 -3.06 -19.60
CA PRO A 35 28.73 -1.90 -20.31
C PRO A 35 27.61 -1.22 -19.50
N VAL A 36 27.59 0.12 -19.51
CA VAL A 36 26.55 0.91 -18.84
C VAL A 36 25.29 1.09 -19.68
N ASP A 37 25.20 0.39 -20.80
CA ASP A 37 24.02 0.37 -21.65
C ASP A 37 22.84 -0.20 -20.84
N ASN A 38 21.71 0.51 -20.85
CA ASN A 38 20.50 0.19 -20.08
C ASN A 38 20.63 0.25 -18.54
N VAL A 39 21.58 1.02 -18.00
CA VAL A 39 21.78 1.15 -16.54
C VAL A 39 20.51 1.52 -15.76
N VAL A 40 19.61 2.31 -16.35
CA VAL A 40 18.29 2.63 -15.77
C VAL A 40 17.46 1.37 -15.55
N ALA A 41 17.32 0.53 -16.58
CA ALA A 41 16.53 -0.70 -16.49
C ALA A 41 17.13 -1.68 -15.47
N VAL A 42 18.47 -1.80 -15.45
CA VAL A 42 19.19 -2.63 -14.48
C VAL A 42 18.90 -2.16 -13.06
N GLN A 43 19.05 -0.87 -12.76
CA GLN A 43 18.79 -0.35 -11.43
C GLN A 43 17.32 -0.48 -11.02
N LEU A 44 16.38 -0.24 -11.94
CA LEU A 44 14.97 -0.44 -11.63
C LEU A 44 14.67 -1.90 -11.30
N LYS A 45 15.27 -2.86 -12.02
CA LYS A 45 15.14 -4.28 -11.70
C LYS A 45 15.73 -4.60 -10.33
N GLN A 46 16.94 -4.15 -10.01
CA GLN A 46 17.58 -4.37 -8.71
C GLN A 46 16.70 -3.89 -7.54
N VAL A 47 16.09 -2.70 -7.68
CA VAL A 47 15.20 -2.16 -6.65
C VAL A 47 13.89 -2.96 -6.53
N THR A 48 13.35 -3.44 -7.65
CA THR A 48 12.20 -4.36 -7.63
C THR A 48 12.55 -5.67 -6.93
N ASP A 49 13.68 -6.30 -7.29
CA ASP A 49 14.15 -7.56 -6.69
C ASP A 49 14.36 -7.40 -5.18
N TYR A 50 14.91 -6.26 -4.74
CA TYR A 50 15.08 -5.94 -3.31
C TYR A 50 13.74 -5.93 -2.56
N PHE A 51 12.74 -5.19 -3.04
CA PHE A 51 11.45 -5.14 -2.36
C PHE A 51 10.69 -6.46 -2.42
N GLN A 52 10.81 -7.23 -3.51
CA GLN A 52 10.26 -8.58 -3.59
C GLN A 52 10.93 -9.55 -2.61
N GLY A 53 12.27 -9.48 -2.46
CA GLY A 53 12.98 -10.24 -1.44
C GLY A 53 12.51 -9.91 -0.02
N ARG A 54 12.24 -8.62 0.25
CA ARG A 54 11.65 -8.18 1.52
C ARG A 54 10.23 -8.73 1.73
N ILE A 55 9.41 -8.83 0.69
CA ILE A 55 8.06 -9.42 0.75
C ILE A 55 8.16 -10.90 1.14
N VAL A 56 9.02 -11.67 0.46
CA VAL A 56 9.25 -13.09 0.77
C VAL A 56 9.73 -13.27 2.21
N ALA A 57 10.64 -12.41 2.68
CA ALA A 57 11.13 -12.45 4.06
C ALA A 57 10.05 -12.07 5.10
N ALA A 58 9.04 -11.29 4.70
CA ALA A 58 8.02 -10.76 5.60
C ALA A 58 7.21 -11.87 6.29
N GLN A 59 6.90 -12.96 5.58
CA GLN A 59 6.21 -14.11 6.20
C GLN A 59 7.03 -14.71 7.36
N THR A 60 8.35 -14.88 7.18
CA THR A 60 9.22 -15.40 8.25
C THR A 60 9.27 -14.45 9.45
N ILE A 61 9.23 -13.13 9.21
CA ILE A 61 9.14 -12.12 10.28
C ILE A 61 7.82 -12.31 11.05
N ARG A 62 6.69 -12.45 10.35
CA ARG A 62 5.38 -12.70 10.97
C ARG A 62 5.38 -14.00 11.78
N ASP A 63 5.83 -15.11 11.20
CA ASP A 63 5.86 -16.42 11.86
C ASP A 63 6.69 -16.42 13.16
N ARG A 64 7.74 -15.59 13.25
CA ARG A 64 8.53 -15.41 14.48
C ARG A 64 7.84 -14.51 15.51
N ALA A 65 7.10 -13.49 15.06
CA ALA A 65 6.41 -12.53 15.91
C ALA A 65 5.12 -13.11 16.52
N TRP A 66 4.43 -13.97 15.79
CA TRP A 66 3.17 -14.58 16.21
C TRP A 66 3.40 -15.82 17.09
N LYS A 67 3.26 -15.64 18.41
CA LYS A 67 3.38 -16.70 19.41
C LYS A 67 2.13 -16.77 20.30
N PRO A 68 0.97 -17.20 19.75
CA PRO A 68 -0.26 -17.30 20.53
C PRO A 68 -0.16 -18.35 21.64
N ASP A 69 -0.85 -18.09 22.75
CA ASP A 69 -0.96 -19.00 23.88
C ASP A 69 -2.20 -19.88 23.72
N PHE A 70 -2.00 -21.17 23.46
CA PHE A 70 -3.07 -22.14 23.23
C PHE A 70 -3.58 -22.84 24.49
N SER A 71 -3.15 -22.43 25.69
CA SER A 71 -3.52 -23.11 26.95
C SER A 71 -5.00 -22.99 27.31
N SER A 72 -5.66 -21.92 26.89
CA SER A 72 -7.11 -21.68 27.05
C SER A 72 -7.57 -20.57 26.12
N ASP A 73 -8.88 -20.47 25.84
CA ASP A 73 -9.43 -19.35 25.06
C ASP A 73 -9.06 -17.99 25.68
N ARG A 74 -9.19 -17.83 27.00
CA ARG A 74 -8.81 -16.59 27.69
C ARG A 74 -7.33 -16.24 27.50
N ALA A 75 -6.44 -17.21 27.59
CA ALA A 75 -5.00 -17.02 27.39
C ALA A 75 -4.69 -16.65 25.93
N TYR A 76 -5.35 -17.32 24.98
CA TYR A 76 -5.26 -17.02 23.56
C TYR A 76 -5.70 -15.59 23.25
N GLN A 77 -6.92 -15.21 23.66
CA GLN A 77 -7.44 -13.86 23.47
C GLN A 77 -6.53 -12.80 24.08
N LYS A 78 -5.89 -13.10 25.23
CA LYS A 78 -4.89 -12.23 25.85
C LYS A 78 -3.61 -12.11 25.02
N SER A 79 -3.12 -13.22 24.48
CA SER A 79 -1.87 -13.28 23.72
C SER A 79 -1.95 -12.54 22.38
N VAL A 80 -3.13 -12.45 21.75
CA VAL A 80 -3.32 -11.81 20.44
C VAL A 80 -3.80 -10.34 20.51
N ARG A 81 -3.91 -9.76 21.71
CA ARG A 81 -4.41 -8.37 21.86
C ARG A 81 -3.55 -7.34 21.15
N GLN A 82 -2.24 -7.46 21.27
CA GLN A 82 -1.31 -6.54 20.62
C GLN A 82 -1.47 -6.57 19.09
N GLN A 83 -1.74 -7.74 18.52
CA GLN A 83 -2.00 -7.91 17.09
C GLN A 83 -3.33 -7.26 16.70
N ARG A 84 -4.37 -7.31 17.54
CA ARG A 84 -5.59 -6.51 17.28
C ARG A 84 -5.30 -5.01 17.28
N ASP A 85 -4.54 -4.50 18.25
CA ASP A 85 -4.16 -3.08 18.31
C ASP A 85 -3.31 -2.64 17.09
N GLN A 86 -2.42 -3.51 16.63
CA GLN A 86 -1.67 -3.32 15.39
C GLN A 86 -2.59 -3.28 14.18
N LEU A 87 -3.58 -4.17 14.08
CA LEU A 87 -4.55 -4.17 12.99
C LEU A 87 -5.36 -2.86 12.96
N ARG A 88 -5.79 -2.34 14.12
CA ARG A 88 -6.46 -1.03 14.21
C ARG A 88 -5.58 0.09 13.65
N THR A 89 -4.28 0.05 13.95
CA THR A 89 -3.29 1.02 13.50
C THR A 89 -3.03 0.92 12.00
N VAL A 90 -2.83 -0.30 11.47
CA VAL A 90 -2.63 -0.56 10.03
C VAL A 90 -3.83 -0.10 9.19
N LEU A 91 -5.04 -0.31 9.70
CA LEU A 91 -6.27 0.17 9.07
C LEU A 91 -6.44 1.70 9.18
N GLY A 92 -5.76 2.34 10.13
CA GLY A 92 -5.95 3.75 10.43
C GLY A 92 -7.34 4.04 11.00
N LEU A 93 -7.84 3.15 11.87
CA LEU A 93 -9.12 3.31 12.53
C LEU A 93 -9.18 4.58 13.37
N ILE A 94 -10.39 5.07 13.58
CA ILE A 94 -10.63 6.29 14.32
C ILE A 94 -10.78 5.90 15.80
N ASP A 95 -9.95 6.49 16.66
CA ASP A 95 -10.13 6.41 18.10
C ASP A 95 -11.38 7.23 18.48
N ALA A 96 -12.52 6.55 18.52
CA ALA A 96 -13.76 7.13 19.00
C ALA A 96 -13.67 7.25 20.53
N ASN A 97 -13.18 8.40 21.02
CA ASN A 97 -13.19 8.75 22.44
C ASN A 97 -14.61 9.03 22.99
N GLY A 98 -15.67 8.64 22.27
CA GLY A 98 -17.06 8.89 22.64
C GLY A 98 -17.97 7.80 22.09
N GLN A 99 -19.13 7.64 22.75
CA GLN A 99 -20.20 6.78 22.26
C GLN A 99 -20.61 7.24 20.84
N PRO A 100 -20.90 6.31 19.91
CA PRO A 100 -21.48 6.66 18.61
C PRO A 100 -22.68 7.59 18.81
N GLY A 101 -22.84 8.57 17.91
CA GLY A 101 -24.00 9.45 17.98
C GLY A 101 -25.30 8.67 17.75
N THR A 102 -26.44 9.26 18.10
CA THR A 102 -27.75 8.60 17.96
C THR A 102 -28.02 8.22 16.51
N PRO A 103 -28.25 6.92 16.21
CA PRO A 103 -28.61 6.47 14.87
C PRO A 103 -29.90 7.13 14.36
N ARG A 104 -29.93 7.49 13.08
CA ARG A 104 -31.12 8.00 12.39
C ARG A 104 -31.63 6.96 11.40
N LEU A 105 -32.93 6.69 11.47
CA LEU A 105 -33.62 5.75 10.59
C LEU A 105 -34.61 6.53 9.72
N GLU A 106 -34.49 6.35 8.41
CA GLU A 106 -35.43 6.87 7.42
C GLU A 106 -36.18 5.67 6.81
N ARG A 107 -37.48 5.58 7.08
CA ARG A 107 -38.30 4.49 6.56
C ARG A 107 -38.53 4.66 5.06
N LEU A 108 -38.09 3.69 4.28
CA LEU A 108 -38.30 3.64 2.83
C LEU A 108 -39.58 2.87 2.50
N SER A 109 -39.86 1.81 3.25
CA SER A 109 -41.09 1.02 3.09
C SER A 109 -41.41 0.22 4.35
N ASN A 110 -42.69 -0.14 4.49
CA ASN A 110 -43.19 -1.04 5.50
C ASN A 110 -44.30 -1.89 4.89
N THR A 111 -44.01 -3.18 4.68
CA THR A 111 -44.96 -4.16 4.15
C THR A 111 -45.37 -5.12 5.26
N THR A 112 -46.30 -6.04 4.97
CA THR A 112 -46.60 -7.17 5.85
C THR A 112 -45.42 -8.15 5.98
N THR A 113 -44.45 -8.09 5.07
CA THR A 113 -43.32 -9.03 4.97
C THR A 113 -42.02 -8.52 5.58
N CYS A 114 -41.79 -7.20 5.59
CA CYS A 114 -40.64 -6.57 6.24
C CYS A 114 -40.76 -5.04 6.32
N ARG A 115 -39.94 -4.43 7.17
CA ARG A 115 -39.66 -3.00 7.19
C ARG A 115 -38.30 -2.74 6.57
N ILE A 116 -38.22 -1.77 5.65
CA ILE A 116 -36.97 -1.35 5.01
C ILE A 116 -36.66 0.09 5.41
N GLU A 117 -35.49 0.29 5.99
CA GLU A 117 -35.03 1.55 6.56
C GLU A 117 -33.63 1.87 6.06
N ARG A 118 -33.38 3.14 5.73
CA ARG A 118 -32.04 3.66 5.57
C ARG A 118 -31.53 4.09 6.94
N VAL A 119 -30.31 3.69 7.26
CA VAL A 119 -29.69 3.97 8.56
C VAL A 119 -28.50 4.88 8.36
N THR A 120 -28.38 5.89 9.21
CA THR A 120 -27.18 6.74 9.34
C THR A 120 -26.73 6.73 10.80
N ILE A 121 -25.49 6.30 11.06
CA ILE A 121 -24.90 6.16 12.39
C ILE A 121 -23.72 7.13 12.49
N PRO A 122 -23.81 8.24 13.25
CA PRO A 122 -22.69 9.16 13.41
C PRO A 122 -21.51 8.48 14.12
N ILE A 123 -20.32 8.53 13.50
CA ILE A 123 -19.07 7.96 14.08
C ILE A 123 -18.25 9.05 14.75
N THR A 124 -18.00 10.14 14.02
CA THR A 124 -17.30 11.34 14.51
C THR A 124 -17.77 12.55 13.71
N ALA A 125 -17.31 13.75 14.07
CA ALA A 125 -17.65 14.97 13.34
C ALA A 125 -17.30 14.83 11.84
N GLY A 126 -18.32 14.90 10.98
CA GLY A 126 -18.16 14.80 9.54
C GLY A 126 -18.03 13.38 8.97
N LEU A 127 -18.28 12.33 9.76
CA LEU A 127 -18.25 10.95 9.28
C LEU A 127 -19.33 10.08 9.95
N SER A 128 -20.10 9.36 9.13
CA SER A 128 -21.17 8.47 9.54
C SER A 128 -21.11 7.14 8.81
N ALA A 129 -21.44 6.05 9.49
CA ALA A 129 -21.77 4.79 8.80
C ALA A 129 -23.16 4.90 8.17
N ARG A 130 -23.32 4.31 7.00
CA ARG A 130 -24.59 4.27 6.29
C ARG A 130 -24.89 2.86 5.80
N GLY A 131 -26.16 2.54 5.67
CA GLY A 131 -26.57 1.25 5.13
C GLY A 131 -28.08 1.12 5.00
N LEU A 132 -28.48 0.00 4.40
CA LEU A 132 -29.86 -0.43 4.27
C LEU A 132 -30.16 -1.51 5.30
N LEU A 133 -31.16 -1.28 6.15
CA LEU A 133 -31.66 -2.23 7.14
C LEU A 133 -32.98 -2.81 6.67
N ILE A 134 -33.08 -4.13 6.62
CA ILE A 134 -34.31 -4.87 6.35
C ILE A 134 -34.66 -5.71 7.57
N THR A 135 -35.80 -5.41 8.19
CA THR A 135 -36.28 -6.05 9.42
C THR A 135 -37.54 -6.87 9.13
N PRO A 136 -37.53 -8.21 9.26
CA PRO A 136 -38.76 -9.01 9.19
C PRO A 136 -39.71 -8.69 10.35
N PRO A 137 -41.03 -8.94 10.20
CA PRO A 137 -41.96 -8.90 11.33
C PRO A 137 -41.52 -9.88 12.42
N SER A 138 -41.63 -9.47 13.69
CA SER A 138 -41.28 -10.30 14.83
C SER A 138 -42.08 -9.93 16.07
N SER A 139 -42.25 -10.91 16.96
CA SER A 139 -42.69 -10.73 18.36
C SER A 139 -41.54 -10.86 19.38
N GLY A 140 -40.30 -11.09 18.94
CA GLY A 140 -39.13 -11.25 19.81
C GLY A 140 -37.80 -10.93 19.12
N ARG A 141 -36.69 -11.19 19.83
CA ARG A 141 -35.32 -10.96 19.33
C ARG A 141 -34.97 -11.87 18.16
N GLN A 142 -34.36 -11.30 17.12
CA GLN A 142 -34.01 -11.98 15.88
C GLN A 142 -32.50 -11.99 15.66
N PRO A 143 -31.94 -13.03 15.02
CA PRO A 143 -30.55 -12.98 14.58
C PRO A 143 -30.36 -11.91 13.50
N ALA A 144 -29.14 -11.42 13.35
CA ALA A 144 -28.81 -10.40 12.36
C ALA A 144 -27.63 -10.83 11.46
N VAL A 145 -27.68 -10.46 10.19
CA VAL A 145 -26.58 -10.66 9.25
C VAL A 145 -26.22 -9.33 8.60
N ILE A 146 -24.96 -8.93 8.76
CA ILE A 146 -24.36 -7.83 8.00
C ILE A 146 -23.78 -8.41 6.71
N VAL A 147 -24.31 -7.98 5.57
CA VAL A 147 -23.87 -8.44 4.24
C VAL A 147 -23.10 -7.31 3.56
N CYS A 148 -21.78 -7.36 3.60
CA CYS A 148 -20.89 -6.39 2.96
C CYS A 148 -20.83 -6.66 1.44
N PRO A 149 -21.29 -5.72 0.60
CA PRO A 149 -21.22 -5.86 -0.85
C PRO A 149 -19.79 -5.71 -1.38
N ASP A 150 -19.56 -6.14 -2.63
CA ASP A 150 -18.34 -5.77 -3.36
C ASP A 150 -18.33 -4.26 -3.70
N ALA A 151 -17.19 -3.72 -4.11
CA ALA A 151 -17.03 -2.29 -4.39
C ALA A 151 -17.57 -1.83 -5.75
N ASP A 152 -18.29 -2.68 -6.49
CA ASP A 152 -18.86 -2.30 -7.79
C ASP A 152 -20.39 -2.22 -7.74
N THR A 153 -20.96 -2.26 -6.53
CA THR A 153 -22.41 -2.19 -6.28
C THR A 153 -22.70 -1.40 -5.00
N TRP A 154 -23.96 -1.03 -4.82
CA TRP A 154 -24.48 -0.35 -3.63
C TRP A 154 -25.64 -1.15 -3.01
N PRO A 155 -26.09 -0.82 -1.78
CA PRO A 155 -27.04 -1.64 -1.02
C PRO A 155 -28.32 -1.99 -1.78
N GLU A 156 -28.98 -0.99 -2.38
CA GLU A 156 -30.25 -1.21 -3.06
C GLU A 156 -30.12 -2.05 -4.33
N GLN A 157 -29.06 -1.85 -5.13
CA GLN A 157 -28.80 -2.70 -6.30
C GLN A 157 -28.43 -4.12 -5.90
N PHE A 158 -27.56 -4.27 -4.90
CA PHE A 158 -27.09 -5.57 -4.43
C PHE A 158 -28.23 -6.43 -3.84
N ALA A 159 -29.20 -5.78 -3.20
CA ALA A 159 -30.42 -6.40 -2.69
C ALA A 159 -31.48 -6.70 -3.77
N GLY A 160 -31.30 -6.22 -5.01
CA GLY A 160 -32.33 -6.33 -6.06
C GLY A 160 -33.56 -5.44 -5.81
N LEU A 161 -33.35 -4.26 -5.22
CA LEU A 161 -34.41 -3.31 -4.82
C LEU A 161 -34.45 -2.05 -5.70
N THR A 162 -33.66 -1.98 -6.77
CA THR A 162 -33.66 -0.89 -7.76
C THR A 162 -34.21 -1.35 -9.11
N GLY A 163 -35.00 -0.50 -9.76
CA GLY A 163 -35.52 -0.76 -11.11
C GLY A 163 -36.56 -1.88 -11.16
N GLU A 164 -36.57 -2.65 -12.26
CA GLU A 164 -37.50 -3.79 -12.46
C GLU A 164 -36.97 -5.11 -11.86
N ALA A 165 -35.75 -5.13 -11.32
CA ALA A 165 -35.11 -6.33 -10.79
C ALA A 165 -35.89 -6.92 -9.61
N SER A 166 -36.05 -8.25 -9.56
CA SER A 166 -36.59 -8.93 -8.38
C SER A 166 -35.60 -8.86 -7.21
N ALA A 167 -36.13 -8.87 -5.99
CA ALA A 167 -35.29 -8.95 -4.80
C ALA A 167 -34.40 -10.20 -4.87
N ALA A 168 -33.14 -10.05 -4.46
CA ALA A 168 -32.17 -11.12 -4.58
C ALA A 168 -32.62 -12.37 -3.80
N GLY A 169 -32.41 -13.55 -4.37
CA GLY A 169 -32.85 -14.82 -3.77
C GLY A 169 -32.30 -15.05 -2.35
N TRP A 170 -31.06 -14.64 -2.11
CA TRP A 170 -30.42 -14.71 -0.79
C TRP A 170 -31.08 -13.79 0.24
N LEU A 171 -31.57 -12.61 -0.17
CA LEU A 171 -32.25 -11.67 0.73
C LEU A 171 -33.61 -12.26 1.13
N THR A 172 -34.36 -12.74 0.13
CA THR A 172 -35.63 -13.43 0.37
C THR A 172 -35.46 -14.61 1.32
N MET A 173 -34.41 -15.41 1.17
CA MET A 173 -34.09 -16.51 2.07
C MET A 173 -33.89 -16.04 3.53
N LEU A 174 -33.10 -14.98 3.76
CA LEU A 174 -32.85 -14.45 5.10
C LEU A 174 -34.12 -13.88 5.76
N ILE A 175 -34.88 -13.05 5.04
CA ILE A 175 -36.10 -12.44 5.60
C ILE A 175 -37.13 -13.51 5.94
N ARG A 176 -37.30 -14.52 5.08
CA ARG A 176 -38.18 -15.67 5.34
C ARG A 176 -37.72 -16.52 6.53
N GLY A 177 -36.42 -16.52 6.84
CA GLY A 177 -35.85 -17.14 8.03
C GLY A 177 -35.95 -16.30 9.31
N GLY A 178 -36.60 -15.12 9.26
CA GLY A 178 -36.72 -14.21 10.40
C GLY A 178 -35.40 -13.56 10.79
N VAL A 179 -34.51 -13.33 9.81
CA VAL A 179 -33.19 -12.73 10.02
C VAL A 179 -33.22 -11.25 9.66
N ILE A 180 -32.72 -10.39 10.55
CA ILE A 180 -32.51 -8.97 10.27
C ILE A 180 -31.29 -8.82 9.35
N VAL A 181 -31.41 -8.05 8.27
CA VAL A 181 -30.33 -7.86 7.31
C VAL A 181 -29.88 -6.41 7.31
N PHE A 182 -28.56 -6.19 7.45
CA PHE A 182 -27.95 -4.88 7.27
C PHE A 182 -26.95 -4.93 6.12
N ILE A 183 -27.07 -4.00 5.17
CA ILE A 183 -26.18 -3.91 4.00
C ILE A 183 -25.46 -2.56 4.07
N PRO A 184 -24.16 -2.52 4.45
CA PRO A 184 -23.40 -1.28 4.53
C PRO A 184 -23.27 -0.59 3.17
N GLN A 185 -23.32 0.74 3.16
CA GLN A 185 -23.03 1.55 1.97
C GLN A 185 -21.52 1.59 1.74
N SER A 186 -21.05 0.81 0.77
CA SER A 186 -19.68 0.91 0.29
C SER A 186 -19.50 2.15 -0.60
N ILE A 187 -18.27 2.66 -0.72
CA ILE A 187 -17.91 3.58 -1.80
C ILE A 187 -17.57 2.73 -3.03
N GLU A 188 -18.13 3.05 -4.19
CA GLU A 188 -18.01 2.19 -5.37
C GLU A 188 -16.82 2.59 -6.27
N ARG A 189 -16.26 1.65 -7.06
CA ARG A 189 -15.28 1.94 -8.12
C ARG A 189 -15.93 2.46 -9.40
N LEU A 190 -16.85 3.40 -9.24
CA LEU A 190 -17.58 4.02 -10.33
C LEU A 190 -17.11 5.45 -10.57
N GLN A 191 -17.16 5.87 -11.84
CA GLN A 191 -16.76 7.21 -12.30
C GLN A 191 -17.96 8.12 -12.55
N ASP A 192 -19.11 7.76 -11.97
CA ASP A 192 -20.43 8.37 -12.19
C ASP A 192 -20.65 9.67 -11.40
N HIS A 193 -19.78 10.01 -10.45
CA HIS A 193 -19.85 11.28 -9.72
C HIS A 193 -19.24 12.44 -10.54
N PRO A 194 -19.82 13.66 -10.53
CA PRO A 194 -19.26 14.82 -11.24
C PRO A 194 -17.80 15.14 -10.90
N TYR A 195 -17.40 14.92 -9.65
CA TYR A 195 -16.01 15.11 -9.19
C TYR A 195 -15.00 14.16 -9.87
N CYS A 196 -15.42 12.98 -10.34
CA CYS A 196 -14.56 12.03 -11.04
C CYS A 196 -13.99 12.65 -12.34
N LYS A 197 -14.81 13.41 -13.08
CA LYS A 197 -14.37 14.13 -14.29
C LYS A 197 -13.27 15.15 -14.00
N GLN A 198 -13.36 15.85 -12.87
CA GLN A 198 -12.36 16.85 -12.46
C GLN A 198 -11.00 16.24 -12.08
N THR A 199 -10.94 14.93 -11.84
CA THR A 199 -9.72 14.22 -11.41
C THR A 199 -9.08 13.37 -12.50
N GLY A 200 -9.48 13.58 -13.76
CA GLY A 200 -9.05 12.78 -14.91
C GLY A 200 -9.67 11.39 -14.91
N SER A 201 -10.98 11.33 -14.61
CA SER A 201 -11.79 10.09 -14.61
C SER A 201 -11.30 9.02 -13.65
N LYS A 202 -10.75 9.42 -12.49
CA LYS A 202 -10.52 8.48 -11.39
C LYS A 202 -11.86 8.15 -10.74
N ASP A 203 -12.06 6.91 -10.32
CA ASP A 203 -13.25 6.50 -9.59
C ASP A 203 -13.29 7.06 -8.15
N ARG A 204 -14.46 6.97 -7.51
CA ARG A 204 -14.68 7.49 -6.15
C ARG A 204 -13.68 6.92 -5.13
N ARG A 205 -13.43 5.60 -5.13
CA ARG A 205 -12.51 4.96 -4.18
C ARG A 205 -11.07 5.41 -4.40
N TRP A 206 -10.63 5.52 -5.65
CA TRP A 206 -9.28 6.00 -5.96
C TRP A 206 -9.07 7.43 -5.45
N ILE A 207 -10.06 8.32 -5.66
CA ILE A 207 -10.00 9.70 -5.17
C ILE A 207 -9.83 9.72 -3.65
N LEU A 208 -10.69 9.01 -2.92
CA LEU A 208 -10.64 8.96 -1.46
C LEU A 208 -9.36 8.29 -0.95
N TYR A 209 -8.88 7.22 -1.58
CA TYR A 209 -7.61 6.57 -1.26
C TYR A 209 -6.45 7.57 -1.28
N ARG A 210 -6.34 8.40 -2.34
CA ARG A 210 -5.24 9.38 -2.45
C ARG A 210 -5.26 10.40 -1.33
N LEU A 211 -6.45 10.81 -0.89
CA LEU A 211 -6.60 11.76 0.21
C LEU A 211 -6.36 11.10 1.57
N GLY A 212 -6.89 9.88 1.77
CA GLY A 212 -6.73 9.13 3.02
C GLY A 212 -5.27 8.78 3.30
N TYR A 213 -4.53 8.36 2.27
CA TYR A 213 -3.13 7.95 2.41
C TYR A 213 -2.25 9.03 3.05
N THR A 214 -2.49 10.32 2.78
CA THR A 214 -1.68 11.42 3.32
C THR A 214 -1.97 11.75 4.77
N VAL A 215 -3.12 11.32 5.30
CA VAL A 215 -3.58 11.61 6.68
C VAL A 215 -3.74 10.35 7.54
N GLY A 216 -3.13 9.23 7.12
CA GLY A 216 -3.16 7.98 7.88
C GLY A 216 -4.57 7.36 7.95
N ARG A 217 -5.34 7.46 6.87
CA ARG A 217 -6.63 6.76 6.70
C ARG A 217 -6.55 5.85 5.49
N SER A 218 -7.16 4.68 5.59
CA SER A 218 -7.25 3.72 4.48
C SER A 218 -8.71 3.50 4.09
N MET A 219 -8.98 3.16 2.83
CA MET A 219 -10.34 2.80 2.41
C MET A 219 -10.85 1.54 3.14
N PRO A 220 -10.05 0.46 3.30
CA PRO A 220 -10.48 -0.69 4.09
C PRO A 220 -10.75 -0.32 5.54
N GLY A 221 -9.94 0.55 6.14
CA GLY A 221 -10.17 1.03 7.50
C GLY A 221 -11.46 1.82 7.67
N LEU A 222 -11.83 2.67 6.70
CA LEU A 222 -13.12 3.37 6.72
C LEU A 222 -14.29 2.39 6.57
N ASP A 223 -14.20 1.41 5.69
CA ASP A 223 -15.26 0.42 5.49
C ASP A 223 -15.42 -0.49 6.73
N VAL A 224 -14.31 -0.89 7.36
CA VAL A 224 -14.30 -1.62 8.64
C VAL A 224 -14.87 -0.76 9.76
N GLN A 225 -14.50 0.52 9.86
CA GLN A 225 -15.03 1.43 10.88
C GLN A 225 -16.56 1.54 10.80
N GLU A 226 -17.12 1.65 9.59
CA GLU A 226 -18.56 1.70 9.38
C GLU A 226 -19.25 0.37 9.69
N THR A 227 -18.60 -0.75 9.38
CA THR A 227 -19.12 -2.09 9.70
C THR A 227 -19.10 -2.34 11.21
N LEU A 228 -18.06 -1.90 11.93
CA LEU A 228 -18.01 -1.94 13.39
C LEU A 228 -19.14 -1.11 14.02
N ALA A 229 -19.42 0.08 13.47
CA ALA A 229 -20.55 0.89 13.93
C ALA A 229 -21.90 0.20 13.65
N ALA A 230 -22.03 -0.53 12.54
CA ALA A 230 -23.22 -1.32 12.24
C ALA A 230 -23.41 -2.50 13.21
N VAL A 231 -22.33 -3.20 13.61
CA VAL A 231 -22.41 -4.25 14.64
C VAL A 231 -22.88 -3.66 15.97
N GLU A 232 -22.28 -2.56 16.41
CA GLU A 232 -22.67 -1.89 17.66
C GLU A 232 -24.15 -1.47 17.64
N PHE A 233 -24.59 -0.84 16.53
CA PHE A 233 -25.98 -0.44 16.35
C PHE A 233 -26.94 -1.62 16.40
N LEU A 234 -26.63 -2.73 15.71
CA LEU A 234 -27.49 -3.91 15.73
C LEU A 234 -27.53 -4.53 17.14
N ALA A 235 -26.38 -4.64 17.80
CA ALA A 235 -26.30 -5.18 19.16
C ALA A 235 -27.06 -4.34 20.20
N SER A 236 -27.23 -3.03 19.97
CA SER A 236 -27.96 -2.15 20.87
C SER A 236 -29.49 -2.17 20.69
N ARG A 237 -30.02 -2.90 19.70
CA ARG A 237 -31.46 -2.93 19.42
C ARG A 237 -32.17 -4.00 20.24
N ASP A 238 -33.35 -3.66 20.74
CA ASP A 238 -34.16 -4.59 21.55
C ASP A 238 -34.73 -5.77 20.75
N ASP A 239 -34.86 -5.62 19.42
CA ASP A 239 -35.36 -6.65 18.51
C ASP A 239 -34.24 -7.52 17.89
N VAL A 240 -32.98 -7.31 18.26
CA VAL A 240 -31.83 -8.10 17.81
C VAL A 240 -31.32 -9.00 18.94
N ASP A 241 -30.99 -10.24 18.59
CA ASP A 241 -30.21 -11.15 19.42
C ASP A 241 -28.71 -10.86 19.20
N ALA A 242 -28.09 -10.13 20.14
CA ALA A 242 -26.72 -9.67 20.03
C ALA A 242 -25.69 -10.82 19.95
N ASP A 243 -26.04 -12.02 20.45
CA ASP A 243 -25.18 -13.20 20.38
C ASP A 243 -25.27 -13.93 19.02
N ARG A 244 -26.15 -13.46 18.12
CA ARG A 244 -26.39 -14.04 16.78
C ARG A 244 -26.25 -13.00 15.67
N ILE A 245 -25.22 -12.16 15.76
CA ILE A 245 -24.81 -11.23 14.70
C ILE A 245 -23.68 -11.85 13.88
N VAL A 246 -23.86 -11.99 12.57
CA VAL A 246 -22.85 -12.53 11.63
C VAL A 246 -22.42 -11.47 10.64
N VAL A 247 -21.15 -11.46 10.28
CA VAL A 247 -20.62 -10.59 9.22
C VAL A 247 -20.20 -11.45 8.03
N THR A 248 -20.76 -11.17 6.85
CA THR A 248 -20.42 -11.86 5.61
C THR A 248 -20.15 -10.86 4.50
N GLY A 249 -19.32 -11.21 3.52
CA GLY A 249 -19.16 -10.38 2.33
C GLY A 249 -18.43 -11.08 1.20
N VAL A 250 -18.49 -10.46 0.01
CA VAL A 250 -17.87 -10.96 -1.23
C VAL A 250 -16.90 -9.94 -1.81
N GLY A 251 -15.74 -10.37 -2.31
CA GLY A 251 -14.76 -9.47 -2.94
C GLY A 251 -14.21 -8.42 -1.97
N GLN A 252 -14.43 -7.13 -2.22
CA GLN A 252 -14.14 -6.09 -1.19
C GLN A 252 -14.95 -6.29 0.09
N GLY A 253 -16.20 -6.73 -0.02
CA GLY A 253 -17.02 -7.04 1.15
C GLY A 253 -16.42 -8.19 1.96
N GLY A 254 -15.79 -9.17 1.30
CA GLY A 254 -15.07 -10.26 1.95
C GLY A 254 -13.86 -9.76 2.76
N MET A 255 -13.10 -8.80 2.20
CA MET A 255 -12.04 -8.09 2.93
C MET A 255 -12.57 -7.40 4.19
N THR A 256 -13.64 -6.62 4.03
CA THR A 256 -14.27 -5.90 5.14
C THR A 256 -14.80 -6.86 6.20
N ALA A 257 -15.42 -7.98 5.81
CA ALA A 257 -15.92 -8.99 6.73
C ALA A 257 -14.78 -9.66 7.51
N LEU A 258 -13.69 -10.05 6.84
CA LEU A 258 -12.52 -10.66 7.48
C LEU A 258 -11.88 -9.72 8.51
N MET A 259 -11.63 -8.47 8.12
CA MET A 259 -10.99 -7.47 8.99
C MET A 259 -11.90 -7.01 10.13
N THR A 260 -13.21 -6.87 9.87
CA THR A 260 -14.20 -6.59 10.92
C THR A 260 -14.26 -7.74 11.91
N GLY A 261 -14.35 -8.98 11.42
CA GLY A 261 -14.36 -10.18 12.23
C GLY A 261 -13.13 -10.30 13.14
N ALA A 262 -11.95 -9.96 12.65
CA ALA A 262 -10.71 -9.95 13.42
C ALA A 262 -10.73 -8.95 14.60
N LEU A 263 -11.47 -7.84 14.45
CA LEU A 263 -11.55 -6.75 15.43
C LEU A 263 -12.78 -6.79 16.34
N GLU A 264 -13.85 -7.43 15.90
CA GLU A 264 -15.13 -7.49 16.61
C GLU A 264 -15.34 -8.88 17.21
N PRO A 265 -14.99 -9.09 18.50
CA PRO A 265 -15.14 -10.38 19.14
C PRO A 265 -16.60 -10.81 19.34
N ARG A 266 -17.59 -9.89 19.24
CA ARG A 266 -19.01 -10.20 19.41
C ARG A 266 -19.66 -10.78 18.14
N ALA A 267 -19.02 -10.68 16.97
CA ALA A 267 -19.53 -11.31 15.77
C ALA A 267 -19.50 -12.84 15.94
N ALA A 268 -20.67 -13.47 15.92
CA ALA A 268 -20.87 -14.90 16.19
C ALA A 268 -20.15 -15.80 15.17
N ALA A 269 -20.13 -15.37 13.91
CA ALA A 269 -19.39 -16.00 12.83
C ALA A 269 -18.99 -14.98 11.77
N VAL A 270 -18.04 -15.37 10.92
CA VAL A 270 -17.55 -14.57 9.80
C VAL A 270 -17.56 -15.43 8.54
N VAL A 271 -18.06 -14.89 7.43
CA VAL A 271 -18.01 -15.56 6.12
C VAL A 271 -17.33 -14.68 5.09
N VAL A 272 -16.33 -15.24 4.40
CA VAL A 272 -15.46 -14.52 3.46
C VAL A 272 -15.57 -15.18 2.09
N GLY A 273 -16.30 -14.53 1.18
CA GLY A 273 -16.41 -14.94 -0.22
C GLY A 273 -15.38 -14.24 -1.09
N ASP A 274 -14.61 -15.00 -1.88
CA ASP A 274 -13.66 -14.48 -2.88
C ASP A 274 -12.81 -13.31 -2.36
N TYR A 275 -12.17 -13.53 -1.21
CA TYR A 275 -11.13 -12.62 -0.73
C TYR A 275 -9.92 -13.33 -0.14
N PHE A 276 -10.06 -14.40 0.62
CA PHE A 276 -8.98 -15.02 1.41
C PHE A 276 -7.82 -15.59 0.54
N ASP A 277 -6.57 -15.14 0.74
CA ASP A 277 -5.36 -15.62 0.03
C ASP A 277 -4.05 -15.26 0.76
N ASN A 278 -2.88 -15.75 0.30
CA ASN A 278 -1.56 -15.56 0.92
C ASN A 278 -1.00 -14.11 0.95
N ARG A 279 -1.68 -13.15 0.30
CA ARG A 279 -1.39 -11.70 0.24
C ARG A 279 0.00 -11.27 -0.26
N ASP A 280 0.91 -12.17 -0.65
CA ASP A 280 2.25 -11.78 -1.13
C ASP A 280 2.22 -10.90 -2.41
N HIS A 281 1.10 -10.93 -3.13
CA HIS A 281 0.82 -10.09 -4.28
C HIS A 281 -0.13 -8.92 -4.00
N CYS A 282 -0.33 -8.52 -2.73
CA CYS A 282 -1.23 -7.41 -2.37
C CYS A 282 -0.87 -6.07 -3.02
N TRP A 283 0.37 -5.91 -3.48
CA TRP A 283 0.84 -4.74 -4.21
C TRP A 283 0.29 -4.65 -5.66
N ASP A 284 -0.18 -5.77 -6.23
CA ASP A 284 -0.80 -5.83 -7.57
C ASP A 284 -2.33 -5.60 -7.52
N GLU A 285 -2.92 -5.57 -6.32
CA GLU A 285 -4.35 -5.35 -6.11
C GLU A 285 -4.79 -3.91 -6.42
N PRO A 286 -6.12 -3.66 -6.52
CA PRO A 286 -6.65 -2.30 -6.63
C PRO A 286 -6.06 -1.38 -5.56
N VAL A 287 -5.67 -0.17 -5.97
CA VAL A 287 -4.87 0.72 -5.13
C VAL A 287 -5.57 1.10 -3.83
N ASP A 288 -6.91 1.08 -3.82
CA ASP A 288 -7.72 1.38 -2.66
C ASP A 288 -7.62 0.31 -1.55
N ARG A 289 -7.18 -0.93 -1.86
CA ARG A 289 -6.92 -1.98 -0.84
C ARG A 289 -5.60 -1.81 -0.10
N ARG A 290 -4.75 -0.89 -0.53
CA ARG A 290 -3.38 -0.77 -0.04
C ARG A 290 -3.36 -0.41 1.45
N LEU A 291 -2.72 -1.27 2.24
CA LEU A 291 -2.45 -1.06 3.66
C LEU A 291 -0.94 -0.99 3.88
N ARG A 292 -0.54 0.02 4.67
CA ARG A 292 0.87 0.24 4.99
C ARG A 292 1.35 -0.82 5.99
N ASP A 293 2.56 -1.32 5.76
CA ASP A 293 3.26 -2.30 6.62
C ASP A 293 2.52 -3.65 6.74
N GLN A 294 1.47 -3.89 5.95
CA GLN A 294 0.56 -5.05 6.09
C GLN A 294 1.33 -6.37 6.20
N LEU A 295 2.27 -6.62 5.29
CA LEU A 295 2.99 -7.89 5.25
C LEU A 295 3.99 -8.04 6.40
N LEU A 296 4.31 -7.00 7.16
CA LEU A 296 5.12 -7.17 8.37
C LEU A 296 4.29 -7.69 9.55
N HIS A 297 2.95 -7.58 9.48
CA HIS A 297 2.07 -7.85 10.60
C HIS A 297 1.04 -8.96 10.31
N PHE A 298 0.44 -8.96 9.12
CA PHE A 298 -0.70 -9.82 8.77
C PHE A 298 -0.60 -10.38 7.34
N GLY A 299 -0.80 -11.70 7.20
CA GLY A 299 -1.52 -12.28 6.06
C GLY A 299 -2.98 -12.59 6.45
N ASP A 300 -3.75 -13.19 5.55
CA ASP A 300 -5.15 -13.52 5.85
C ASP A 300 -5.26 -14.65 6.91
N ALA A 301 -4.27 -15.54 7.00
CA ALA A 301 -4.15 -16.54 8.06
C ALA A 301 -3.97 -15.92 9.46
N GLU A 302 -3.24 -14.81 9.56
CA GLU A 302 -3.10 -14.06 10.79
C GLU A 302 -4.41 -13.33 11.16
N LEU A 303 -5.16 -12.84 10.17
CA LEU A 303 -6.50 -12.29 10.41
C LEU A 303 -7.48 -13.38 10.89
N ALA A 304 -7.41 -14.59 10.31
CA ALA A 304 -8.17 -15.75 10.77
C ALA A 304 -7.83 -16.14 12.21
N ALA A 305 -6.55 -16.02 12.62
CA ALA A 305 -6.12 -16.23 13.99
C ALA A 305 -6.82 -15.27 14.97
N LEU A 306 -7.08 -14.02 14.58
CA LEU A 306 -7.81 -13.06 15.40
C LEU A 306 -9.32 -13.34 15.47
N ILE A 307 -9.85 -14.17 14.57
CA ILE A 307 -11.25 -14.62 14.60
C ILE A 307 -11.41 -15.83 15.53
N ALA A 308 -10.45 -16.75 15.52
CA ALA A 308 -10.45 -17.93 16.36
C ALA A 308 -10.70 -17.60 17.86
N PRO A 309 -11.47 -18.42 18.59
CA PRO A 309 -12.05 -19.72 18.19
C PRO A 309 -13.38 -19.63 17.44
N ARG A 310 -13.85 -18.44 17.05
CA ARG A 310 -15.17 -18.28 16.41
C ARG A 310 -15.17 -18.84 14.99
N ARG A 311 -16.36 -19.19 14.48
CA ARG A 311 -16.52 -19.79 13.16
C ARG A 311 -16.10 -18.82 12.06
N LEU A 312 -15.19 -19.25 11.20
CA LEU A 312 -14.79 -18.61 9.96
C LEU A 312 -15.08 -19.55 8.80
N THR A 313 -15.93 -19.11 7.87
CA THR A 313 -16.18 -19.83 6.61
C THR A 313 -15.53 -19.10 5.44
N ILE A 314 -14.71 -19.80 4.67
CA ILE A 314 -14.06 -19.30 3.46
C ILE A 314 -14.80 -19.89 2.25
N VAL A 315 -15.35 -19.03 1.41
CA VAL A 315 -16.09 -19.43 0.20
C VAL A 315 -15.29 -18.99 -1.02
N ALA A 316 -14.90 -19.94 -1.86
CA ALA A 316 -14.07 -19.71 -3.04
C ALA A 316 -14.80 -20.14 -4.31
N SER A 317 -14.94 -19.20 -5.24
CA SER A 317 -15.49 -19.46 -6.56
C SER A 317 -14.47 -20.04 -7.53
N THR A 318 -14.96 -20.70 -8.58
CA THR A 318 -14.11 -21.17 -9.68
C THR A 318 -13.48 -19.99 -10.41
N GLY A 319 -12.14 -19.97 -10.46
CA GLY A 319 -11.37 -18.91 -11.12
C GLY A 319 -11.08 -17.66 -10.27
N PHE A 320 -11.43 -17.67 -8.96
CA PHE A 320 -11.19 -16.55 -8.06
C PHE A 320 -9.72 -16.11 -8.00
N VAL A 321 -8.78 -17.05 -7.84
CA VAL A 321 -7.33 -16.77 -7.84
C VAL A 321 -6.68 -17.39 -9.05
N LYS A 322 -5.62 -16.74 -9.57
CA LYS A 322 -4.74 -17.28 -10.62
C LYS A 322 -4.20 -18.67 -10.28
N SER A 323 -4.18 -19.06 -9.00
CA SER A 323 -3.78 -20.37 -8.51
C SER A 323 -4.55 -20.78 -7.25
N ALA A 324 -5.35 -21.85 -7.34
CA ALA A 324 -6.01 -22.48 -6.19
C ALA A 324 -5.01 -22.92 -5.10
N HIS A 325 -3.75 -23.14 -5.46
CA HIS A 325 -2.68 -23.43 -4.52
C HIS A 325 -2.47 -22.31 -3.50
N SER A 326 -2.63 -21.05 -3.92
CA SER A 326 -2.39 -19.87 -3.08
C SER A 326 -3.40 -19.82 -1.91
N VAL A 327 -4.70 -19.93 -2.22
CA VAL A 327 -5.78 -20.00 -1.22
C VAL A 327 -5.60 -21.18 -0.29
N ASN A 328 -5.34 -22.37 -0.84
CA ASN A 328 -5.15 -23.58 -0.04
C ASN A 328 -3.93 -23.47 0.89
N SER A 329 -2.84 -22.86 0.44
CA SER A 329 -1.66 -22.62 1.28
C SER A 329 -1.97 -21.70 2.46
N GLU A 330 -2.80 -20.68 2.24
CA GLU A 330 -3.17 -19.75 3.31
C GLU A 330 -4.18 -20.37 4.28
N ILE A 331 -5.14 -21.17 3.79
CA ILE A 331 -6.05 -21.95 4.65
C ILE A 331 -5.25 -22.91 5.53
N MET A 332 -4.25 -23.58 4.96
CA MET A 332 -3.37 -24.46 5.73
C MET A 332 -2.60 -23.69 6.82
N ARG A 333 -2.10 -22.48 6.52
CA ARG A 333 -1.50 -21.60 7.53
C ARG A 333 -2.51 -21.20 8.60
N ALA A 334 -3.74 -20.85 8.24
CA ALA A 334 -4.80 -20.50 9.20
C ALA A 334 -5.17 -21.67 10.13
N SER A 335 -5.21 -22.89 9.58
CA SER A 335 -5.63 -24.10 10.31
C SER A 335 -4.81 -24.36 11.58
N ARG A 336 -3.55 -23.91 11.65
CA ARG A 336 -2.67 -24.10 12.82
C ARG A 336 -3.23 -23.44 14.08
N TYR A 337 -3.93 -22.31 13.94
CA TYR A 337 -4.49 -21.56 15.07
C TYR A 337 -5.74 -22.25 15.62
N PHE A 338 -6.62 -22.71 14.73
CA PHE A 338 -7.84 -23.46 15.10
C PHE A 338 -7.49 -24.81 15.72
N LYS A 339 -6.49 -25.53 15.16
CA LYS A 339 -5.91 -26.76 15.72
C LYS A 339 -5.34 -26.57 17.11
N GLY A 340 -4.53 -25.52 17.30
CA GLY A 340 -3.95 -25.21 18.60
C GLY A 340 -5.02 -25.00 19.68
N LEU A 341 -6.15 -24.42 19.31
CA LEU A 341 -7.31 -24.20 20.18
C LEU A 341 -8.28 -25.39 20.26
N ARG A 342 -8.05 -26.47 19.51
CA ARG A 342 -8.93 -27.66 19.42
C ARG A 342 -10.34 -27.34 18.94
N VAL A 343 -10.44 -26.42 17.98
CA VAL A 343 -11.68 -25.97 17.33
C VAL A 343 -11.56 -26.04 15.81
N ASP A 344 -10.95 -27.11 15.30
CA ASP A 344 -10.76 -27.37 13.87
C ASP A 344 -12.03 -27.14 13.04
N ASP A 345 -13.17 -27.61 13.56
CA ASP A 345 -14.49 -27.50 12.92
C ASP A 345 -15.00 -26.06 12.77
N CYS A 346 -14.37 -25.09 13.45
CA CYS A 346 -14.71 -23.68 13.31
C CYS A 346 -14.05 -23.03 12.08
N LEU A 347 -13.08 -23.67 11.41
CA LEU A 347 -12.57 -23.23 10.12
C LEU A 347 -13.19 -24.06 9.00
N VAL A 348 -14.12 -23.47 8.25
CA VAL A 348 -14.88 -24.15 7.20
C VAL A 348 -14.49 -23.62 5.83
N THR A 349 -14.33 -24.50 4.85
CA THR A 349 -14.04 -24.12 3.45
C THR A 349 -15.14 -24.64 2.55
N LEU A 350 -15.64 -23.79 1.65
CA LEU A 350 -16.55 -24.12 0.56
C LEU A 350 -15.88 -23.72 -0.75
N ASP A 351 -15.50 -24.69 -1.58
CA ASP A 351 -14.79 -24.47 -2.84
C ASP A 351 -15.63 -24.92 -4.05
N GLY A 352 -15.13 -24.62 -5.26
CA GLY A 352 -15.79 -25.01 -6.50
C GLY A 352 -17.13 -24.30 -6.75
N ILE A 353 -17.39 -23.19 -6.05
CA ILE A 353 -18.64 -22.44 -6.19
C ILE A 353 -18.67 -21.72 -7.54
N ALA A 354 -19.79 -21.76 -8.26
CA ALA A 354 -19.92 -20.94 -9.46
C ALA A 354 -19.90 -19.44 -9.09
N PRO A 355 -19.21 -18.55 -9.84
CA PRO A 355 -19.16 -17.12 -9.52
C PRO A 355 -20.54 -16.47 -9.34
N SER A 356 -21.55 -16.91 -10.10
CA SER A 356 -22.93 -16.45 -9.98
C SER A 356 -23.64 -16.89 -8.69
N ALA A 357 -23.18 -17.98 -8.05
CA ALA A 357 -23.74 -18.51 -6.81
C ALA A 357 -23.01 -18.01 -5.56
N LEU A 358 -21.83 -17.40 -5.69
CA LEU A 358 -20.95 -17.01 -4.60
C LEU A 358 -21.67 -16.25 -3.47
N THR A 359 -22.41 -15.20 -3.81
CA THR A 359 -23.14 -14.39 -2.82
C THR A 359 -24.19 -15.21 -2.09
N GLY A 360 -24.95 -16.02 -2.84
CA GLY A 360 -25.98 -16.89 -2.26
C GLY A 360 -25.39 -17.91 -1.29
N GLU A 361 -24.30 -18.56 -1.67
CA GLU A 361 -23.60 -19.55 -0.85
C GLU A 361 -22.94 -18.94 0.39
N SER A 362 -22.34 -17.75 0.26
CA SER A 362 -21.77 -17.01 1.39
C SER A 362 -22.83 -16.63 2.40
N VAL A 363 -23.98 -16.12 1.93
CA VAL A 363 -25.12 -15.76 2.78
C VAL A 363 -25.77 -17.00 3.40
N ARG A 364 -25.86 -18.11 2.67
CA ARG A 364 -26.36 -19.39 3.20
C ARG A 364 -25.47 -19.91 4.33
N ALA A 365 -24.15 -19.90 4.13
CA ALA A 365 -23.20 -20.25 5.19
C ALA A 365 -23.33 -19.34 6.43
N ALA A 366 -23.60 -18.04 6.22
CA ALA A 366 -23.87 -17.11 7.31
C ALA A 366 -25.15 -17.49 8.07
N ALA A 367 -26.24 -17.77 7.36
CA ALA A 367 -27.51 -18.21 7.95
C ALA A 367 -27.38 -19.54 8.72
N ASP A 368 -26.61 -20.50 8.17
CA ASP A 368 -26.34 -21.79 8.82
C ASP A 368 -25.58 -21.60 10.14
N SER A 369 -24.66 -20.63 10.20
CA SER A 369 -23.87 -20.36 11.42
C SER A 369 -24.68 -19.84 12.61
N ILE A 370 -25.85 -19.25 12.34
CA ILE A 370 -26.79 -18.79 13.37
C ILE A 370 -27.97 -19.72 13.53
N ASN A 371 -28.04 -20.88 12.88
CA ASN A 371 -29.22 -21.76 12.90
C ASN A 371 -30.51 -21.02 12.51
N ALA A 372 -30.45 -20.21 11.45
CA ALA A 372 -31.67 -19.61 10.90
C ALA A 372 -32.62 -20.73 10.43
N LYS A 373 -33.91 -20.63 10.78
CA LYS A 373 -34.90 -21.67 10.43
C LYS A 373 -35.34 -21.50 8.97
N ALA A 374 -35.56 -22.61 8.25
CA ALA A 374 -36.21 -22.60 6.95
C ALA A 374 -37.72 -22.24 7.07
N PRO A 375 -38.36 -21.66 6.03
CA PRO A 375 -39.58 -20.84 6.22
C PRO A 375 -40.91 -21.60 6.33
N LEU A 376 -41.92 -20.89 6.87
CA LEU A 376 -43.35 -21.12 6.64
C LEU A 376 -43.77 -20.83 5.17
N PRO A 377 -44.89 -21.40 4.68
CA PRO A 377 -45.30 -21.33 3.28
C PRO A 377 -46.20 -20.12 2.97
N THR A 378 -45.70 -19.16 2.19
CA THR A 378 -46.54 -18.17 1.46
C THR A 378 -45.75 -17.53 0.32
N GLU A 379 -46.45 -17.02 -0.69
CA GLU A 379 -45.89 -16.09 -1.68
C GLU A 379 -45.22 -14.92 -0.95
N PHE A 380 -43.93 -14.72 -1.21
CA PHE A 380 -43.13 -13.65 -0.61
C PHE A 380 -42.68 -12.72 -1.72
N ASN A 381 -43.26 -11.52 -1.78
CA ASN A 381 -42.84 -10.48 -2.72
C ASN A 381 -42.36 -9.25 -1.95
N LEU A 382 -41.09 -8.90 -2.15
CA LEU A 382 -40.54 -7.61 -1.76
C LEU A 382 -40.91 -6.60 -2.85
N GLU A 383 -42.15 -6.09 -2.82
CA GLU A 383 -42.66 -5.11 -3.80
C GLU A 383 -42.04 -3.71 -3.67
N VAL A 384 -41.01 -3.57 -2.82
CA VAL A 384 -40.39 -2.29 -2.55
C VAL A 384 -39.33 -1.99 -3.61
N ARG A 385 -39.50 -0.85 -4.27
CA ARG A 385 -38.53 -0.27 -5.20
C ARG A 385 -38.00 1.03 -4.63
N VAL A 386 -36.68 1.12 -4.50
CA VAL A 386 -36.01 2.38 -4.23
C VAL A 386 -35.72 3.04 -5.59
N PRO A 387 -36.20 4.27 -5.83
CA PRO A 387 -35.92 4.98 -7.08
C PRO A 387 -34.41 5.13 -7.27
N ALA A 388 -33.94 4.94 -8.51
CA ALA A 388 -32.52 5.01 -8.85
C ALA A 388 -31.91 6.38 -8.49
N GLU A 389 -32.66 7.47 -8.67
CA GLU A 389 -32.25 8.83 -8.29
C GLU A 389 -32.07 9.00 -6.78
N THR A 390 -32.95 8.38 -5.98
CA THR A 390 -32.82 8.37 -4.52
C THR A 390 -31.57 7.59 -4.09
N ALA A 391 -31.31 6.43 -4.68
CA ALA A 391 -30.09 5.67 -4.41
C ALA A 391 -28.85 6.48 -4.82
N GLN A 392 -28.84 7.08 -6.02
CA GLN A 392 -27.76 7.94 -6.51
C GLN A 392 -27.44 9.09 -5.55
N THR A 393 -28.46 9.80 -5.09
CA THR A 393 -28.31 10.92 -4.13
C THR A 393 -27.60 10.48 -2.85
N GLN A 394 -27.88 9.27 -2.37
CA GLN A 394 -27.28 8.75 -1.15
C GLN A 394 -25.83 8.32 -1.35
N ARG A 395 -25.54 7.68 -2.49
CA ARG A 395 -24.19 7.33 -2.90
C ARG A 395 -23.31 8.57 -3.02
N ASP A 396 -23.83 9.63 -3.64
CA ASP A 396 -23.15 10.92 -3.79
C ASP A 396 -22.88 11.56 -2.44
N ARG A 397 -23.91 11.64 -1.58
CA ARG A 397 -23.76 12.17 -0.23
C ARG A 397 -22.74 11.39 0.61
N HIS A 398 -22.70 10.06 0.48
CA HIS A 398 -21.72 9.22 1.18
C HIS A 398 -20.28 9.52 0.74
N PHE A 399 -20.08 9.63 -0.57
CA PHE A 399 -18.80 10.02 -1.16
C PHE A 399 -18.36 11.43 -0.74
N GLU A 400 -19.26 12.41 -0.83
CA GLU A 400 -18.98 13.81 -0.50
C GLU A 400 -18.66 14.01 0.98
N GLU A 401 -19.33 13.28 1.87
CA GLU A 401 -19.05 13.30 3.31
C GLU A 401 -17.62 12.81 3.59
N ARG A 402 -17.23 11.64 3.06
CA ARG A 402 -15.86 11.11 3.20
C ARG A 402 -14.83 12.05 2.54
N LEU A 403 -15.15 12.63 1.39
CA LEU A 403 -14.30 13.60 0.70
C LEU A 403 -14.05 14.83 1.57
N SER A 404 -15.10 15.39 2.17
CA SER A 404 -15.04 16.54 3.06
C SER A 404 -14.23 16.24 4.32
N TYR A 405 -14.50 15.09 4.96
CA TYR A 405 -13.77 14.63 6.15
C TYR A 405 -12.26 14.53 5.89
N LEU A 406 -11.85 13.84 4.82
CA LEU A 406 -10.43 13.66 4.50
C LEU A 406 -9.75 14.99 4.16
N ARG A 407 -10.42 15.90 3.46
CA ARG A 407 -9.90 17.27 3.22
C ARG A 407 -9.75 18.06 4.51
N GLY A 408 -10.69 17.93 5.45
CA GLY A 408 -10.59 18.54 6.77
C GLY A 408 -9.33 18.08 7.52
N LEU A 409 -9.04 16.78 7.50
CA LEU A 409 -7.81 16.23 8.08
C LEU A 409 -6.55 16.77 7.39
N ILE A 410 -6.57 16.91 6.07
CA ILE A 410 -5.44 17.48 5.30
C ILE A 410 -5.23 18.94 5.71
N GLY A 411 -6.30 19.75 5.75
CA GLY A 411 -6.24 21.16 6.15
C GLY A 411 -5.71 21.33 7.58
N ALA A 412 -6.05 20.43 8.50
CA ALA A 412 -5.58 20.44 9.88
C ALA A 412 -4.15 19.89 10.08
N SER A 413 -3.52 19.31 9.06
CA SER A 413 -2.25 18.58 9.21
C SER A 413 -1.09 19.46 9.65
N GLU A 414 -1.06 20.72 9.21
CA GLU A 414 -0.02 21.68 9.59
C GLU A 414 -0.11 22.02 11.09
N ALA A 415 -1.31 22.37 11.57
CA ALA A 415 -1.54 22.63 13.00
C ALA A 415 -1.18 21.42 13.88
N LYS A 416 -1.53 20.20 13.44
CA LYS A 416 -1.15 18.97 14.15
C LYS A 416 0.36 18.76 14.23
N ARG A 417 1.11 19.09 13.17
CA ARG A 417 2.58 19.02 13.21
C ARG A 417 3.17 20.06 14.16
N TYR A 418 2.64 21.28 14.15
CA TYR A 418 3.04 22.30 15.11
C TYR A 418 2.80 21.87 16.55
N GLU A 419 1.63 21.31 16.86
CA GLU A 419 1.32 20.82 18.21
C GLU A 419 2.21 19.64 18.63
N ARG A 420 2.47 18.69 17.71
CA ARG A 420 3.29 17.50 17.98
C ARG A 420 4.74 17.85 18.27
N TRP A 421 5.35 18.72 17.45
CA TRP A 421 6.79 19.00 17.54
C TRP A 421 7.12 20.32 18.25
N LYS A 422 6.14 21.20 18.42
CA LYS A 422 6.26 22.52 19.07
C LYS A 422 7.47 23.31 18.59
N ILE A 423 7.77 23.24 17.30
CA ILE A 423 9.04 23.75 16.71
C ILE A 423 9.23 25.24 16.97
N ILE A 424 8.14 26.02 17.00
CA ILE A 424 8.18 27.48 17.15
C ILE A 424 8.27 27.89 18.64
N ASP A 425 7.68 27.11 19.54
CA ASP A 425 7.45 27.52 20.93
C ASP A 425 8.53 27.02 21.92
N HIS A 426 9.51 26.24 21.46
CA HIS A 426 10.61 25.75 22.30
C HIS A 426 11.80 26.73 22.34
N PRO A 427 12.45 26.92 23.50
CA PRO A 427 13.76 27.56 23.56
C PRO A 427 14.75 26.87 22.62
N GLY A 428 15.63 27.62 21.96
CA GLY A 428 16.60 27.06 21.01
C GLY A 428 17.49 25.94 21.59
N ALA A 429 17.65 25.89 22.91
CA ALA A 429 18.35 24.82 23.63
C ALA A 429 17.68 23.44 23.51
N ASP A 430 16.36 23.38 23.33
CA ASP A 430 15.61 22.11 23.22
C ASP A 430 15.53 21.61 21.77
N PHE A 431 15.83 22.46 20.79
CA PHE A 431 15.71 22.14 19.38
C PHE A 431 16.49 20.88 18.96
N PRO A 432 17.72 20.60 19.46
CA PRO A 432 18.41 19.35 19.14
C PRO A 432 17.60 18.09 19.48
N ALA A 433 16.94 18.06 20.64
CA ALA A 433 16.11 16.92 21.04
C ALA A 433 14.84 16.81 20.18
N THR A 434 14.21 17.94 19.84
CA THR A 434 13.08 17.98 18.91
C THR A 434 13.47 17.48 17.52
N LYS A 435 14.61 17.95 17.00
CA LYS A 435 15.16 17.52 15.71
C LYS A 435 15.42 16.01 15.70
N GLU A 436 15.99 15.46 16.76
CA GLU A 436 16.23 14.02 16.83
C GLU A 436 14.93 13.20 16.80
N ARG A 437 13.88 13.64 17.52
CA ARG A 437 12.55 13.01 17.42
C ARG A 437 11.95 13.11 16.02
N MET A 438 12.10 14.26 15.35
CA MET A 438 11.65 14.44 13.96
C MET A 438 12.39 13.52 12.99
N LEU A 439 13.70 13.34 13.17
CA LEU A 439 14.50 12.41 12.37
C LEU A 439 14.09 10.96 12.62
N GLN A 440 13.77 10.58 13.85
CA GLN A 440 13.23 9.26 14.19
C GLN A 440 11.86 9.03 13.53
N ASP A 441 10.94 10.00 13.62
CA ASP A 441 9.64 9.97 12.93
C ASP A 441 9.84 9.83 11.40
N TYR A 442 10.78 10.59 10.82
CA TYR A 442 11.09 10.53 9.39
C TYR A 442 11.69 9.18 8.97
N ARG A 443 12.63 8.62 9.73
CA ARG A 443 13.22 7.30 9.46
C ARG A 443 12.18 6.19 9.57
N ALA A 444 11.28 6.26 10.55
CA ALA A 444 10.16 5.33 10.66
C ALA A 444 9.17 5.47 9.48
N LEU A 445 8.88 6.70 9.05
CA LEU A 445 8.02 6.99 7.90
C LEU A 445 8.62 6.50 6.58
N VAL A 446 9.89 6.78 6.31
CA VAL A 446 10.56 6.43 5.06
C VAL A 446 10.98 4.96 5.03
N GLY A 447 11.37 4.39 6.17
CA GLY A 447 12.02 3.09 6.25
C GLY A 447 13.53 3.19 6.00
N VAL A 448 14.29 2.24 6.52
CA VAL A 448 15.75 2.16 6.38
C VAL A 448 16.12 0.97 5.51
N VAL A 449 17.01 1.19 4.53
CA VAL A 449 17.69 0.12 3.80
C VAL A 449 19.04 -0.07 4.49
N PRO A 450 19.20 -1.10 5.35
CA PRO A 450 20.45 -1.29 6.05
C PRO A 450 21.54 -1.72 5.06
N SER A 451 22.77 -1.25 5.27
CA SER A 451 23.91 -1.68 4.47
C SER A 451 24.36 -3.10 4.82
N ASP A 452 24.04 -3.60 6.03
CA ASP A 452 24.38 -4.93 6.53
C ASP A 452 25.87 -5.31 6.32
N GLY A 453 26.76 -4.32 6.44
CA GLY A 453 28.20 -4.51 6.23
C GLY A 453 28.63 -4.65 4.76
N THR A 454 27.75 -4.37 3.80
CA THR A 454 28.05 -4.40 2.36
C THR A 454 29.19 -3.43 2.04
N PRO A 455 30.35 -3.92 1.55
CA PRO A 455 31.47 -3.05 1.17
C PRO A 455 31.12 -2.21 -0.08
N LEU A 456 31.77 -1.06 -0.26
CA LEU A 456 31.49 -0.16 -1.40
C LEU A 456 31.73 -0.83 -2.75
N ASN A 457 32.75 -1.69 -2.82
CA ASN A 457 33.13 -2.41 -4.03
C ASN A 457 33.22 -1.48 -5.25
N ALA A 458 33.76 -0.28 -5.06
CA ALA A 458 33.74 0.77 -6.06
C ALA A 458 34.40 0.32 -7.37
N ARG A 459 33.69 0.53 -8.48
CA ARG A 459 34.16 0.24 -9.83
C ARG A 459 34.03 1.47 -10.70
N SER A 460 35.00 1.71 -11.57
CA SER A 460 34.98 2.89 -12.44
C SER A 460 35.57 2.67 -13.83
N GLU A 461 35.08 3.46 -14.77
CA GLU A 461 35.59 3.59 -16.13
C GLU A 461 35.89 5.07 -16.41
N LEU A 462 37.07 5.39 -16.94
CA LEU A 462 37.35 6.74 -17.45
C LEU A 462 36.62 6.94 -18.79
N ALA A 463 35.57 7.76 -18.77
CA ALA A 463 34.72 7.98 -19.94
C ALA A 463 35.16 9.17 -20.81
N LEU A 464 35.78 10.19 -20.21
CA LEU A 464 36.26 11.37 -20.92
C LEU A 464 37.44 12.00 -20.17
N THR A 465 38.43 12.48 -20.93
CA THR A 465 39.42 13.44 -20.44
C THR A 465 39.42 14.66 -21.33
N ASN A 466 39.35 15.85 -20.74
CA ASN A 466 39.58 17.12 -21.43
C ASN A 466 40.53 18.02 -20.61
N GLU A 467 40.74 19.25 -21.07
CA GLU A 467 41.66 20.20 -20.43
C GLU A 467 41.24 20.64 -19.01
N LYS A 468 39.95 20.54 -18.68
CA LYS A 468 39.39 21.04 -17.40
C LYS A 468 39.13 19.95 -16.37
N TYR A 469 38.66 18.78 -16.80
CA TYR A 469 38.32 17.67 -15.90
C TYR A 469 38.48 16.30 -16.57
N ARG A 470 38.51 15.26 -15.74
CA ARG A 470 38.31 13.86 -16.11
C ARG A 470 36.90 13.43 -15.66
N ALA A 471 36.17 12.72 -16.51
CA ALA A 471 34.87 12.15 -16.15
C ALA A 471 34.97 10.63 -16.07
N TYR A 472 34.50 10.09 -14.96
CA TYR A 472 34.43 8.68 -14.68
C TYR A 472 32.98 8.25 -14.58
N ARG A 473 32.66 7.09 -15.11
CA ARG A 473 31.46 6.34 -14.73
C ARG A 473 31.79 5.51 -13.51
N VAL A 474 30.95 5.54 -12.48
CA VAL A 474 31.20 4.87 -11.20
C VAL A 474 30.00 4.02 -10.83
N THR A 475 30.25 2.80 -10.34
CA THR A 475 29.24 1.97 -9.65
C THR A 475 29.68 1.60 -8.25
N LEU A 476 28.75 1.66 -7.29
CA LEU A 476 28.97 1.34 -5.89
C LEU A 476 27.90 0.34 -5.42
N ASP A 477 28.30 -0.65 -4.63
CA ASP A 477 27.36 -1.56 -3.97
C ASP A 477 26.69 -0.84 -2.78
N VAL A 478 25.36 -0.97 -2.70
CA VAL A 478 24.52 -0.29 -1.70
C VAL A 478 24.07 -1.27 -0.62
N VAL A 479 23.45 -2.35 -1.07
CA VAL A 479 23.03 -3.51 -0.28
C VAL A 479 23.10 -4.72 -1.22
N GLN A 480 23.01 -5.94 -0.71
CA GLN A 480 23.01 -7.15 -1.53
C GLN A 480 22.03 -7.02 -2.72
N GLY A 481 22.57 -7.12 -3.94
CA GLY A 481 21.80 -7.06 -5.18
C GLY A 481 21.43 -5.67 -5.68
N VAL A 482 21.80 -4.58 -4.98
CA VAL A 482 21.49 -3.21 -5.41
C VAL A 482 22.74 -2.36 -5.49
N GLN A 483 22.87 -1.62 -6.59
CA GLN A 483 23.97 -0.70 -6.84
C GLN A 483 23.47 0.72 -7.11
N VAL A 484 24.36 1.69 -6.93
CA VAL A 484 24.22 3.04 -7.46
C VAL A 484 25.24 3.27 -8.56
N TYR A 485 24.78 3.82 -9.67
CA TYR A 485 25.58 4.32 -10.78
C TYR A 485 25.61 5.84 -10.74
N GLY A 486 26.70 6.44 -11.18
CA GLY A 486 26.78 7.88 -11.40
C GLY A 486 28.01 8.31 -12.18
N ASN A 487 28.02 9.58 -12.57
CA ASN A 487 29.16 10.21 -13.21
C ASN A 487 29.95 11.02 -12.17
N LEU A 488 31.24 10.71 -12.01
CA LEU A 488 32.18 11.47 -11.19
C LEU A 488 33.05 12.35 -12.10
N LEU A 489 32.98 13.67 -11.93
CA LEU A 489 33.86 14.62 -12.61
C LEU A 489 34.92 15.12 -11.62
N VAL A 490 36.18 14.94 -12.01
CA VAL A 490 37.37 15.27 -11.22
C VAL A 490 38.16 16.36 -11.96
N PRO A 491 38.35 17.57 -11.38
CA PRO A 491 39.16 18.62 -11.99
C PRO A 491 40.57 18.13 -12.37
N ARG A 492 41.13 18.61 -13.49
CA ARG A 492 42.46 18.18 -13.98
C ARG A 492 43.59 18.52 -13.02
N THR A 493 43.52 19.73 -12.45
CA THR A 493 44.50 20.24 -11.50
C THR A 493 43.86 20.26 -10.12
N ILE A 494 44.28 19.33 -9.26
CA ILE A 494 43.89 19.29 -7.86
C ILE A 494 45.14 19.54 -7.02
N ASP A 495 45.13 20.66 -6.30
CA ASP A 495 46.04 20.93 -5.19
C ASP A 495 45.30 20.63 -3.88
N GLY A 496 45.84 19.71 -3.07
CA GLY A 496 45.22 19.25 -1.83
C GLY A 496 43.83 18.60 -2.01
N ARG A 497 42.92 18.89 -1.06
CA ARG A 497 41.54 18.38 -1.05
C ARG A 497 40.55 19.43 -1.55
N ARG A 498 39.56 19.00 -2.33
CA ARG A 498 38.54 19.84 -2.95
C ARG A 498 37.15 19.58 -2.37
N PRO A 499 36.30 20.61 -2.26
CA PRO A 499 34.89 20.40 -1.95
C PRO A 499 34.23 19.54 -3.04
N ALA A 500 33.32 18.66 -2.63
CA ALA A 500 32.52 17.83 -3.52
C ALA A 500 31.05 18.27 -3.52
N ILE A 501 30.37 18.07 -4.65
CA ILE A 501 28.93 18.35 -4.78
C ILE A 501 28.25 17.13 -5.40
N ILE A 502 27.30 16.55 -4.69
CA ILE A 502 26.36 15.57 -5.23
C ILE A 502 25.30 16.33 -6.01
N CYS A 503 25.20 16.08 -7.32
CA CYS A 503 24.31 16.78 -8.23
C CYS A 503 23.14 15.87 -8.64
N GLN A 504 22.03 15.91 -7.90
CA GLN A 504 20.87 15.08 -8.18
C GLN A 504 20.06 15.62 -9.37
N HIS A 505 19.57 14.71 -10.22
CA HIS A 505 18.59 15.02 -11.25
C HIS A 505 17.14 14.76 -10.78
N GLY A 506 16.18 15.40 -11.43
CA GLY A 506 14.75 15.15 -11.26
C GLY A 506 14.29 13.81 -11.86
N LEU A 507 13.00 13.50 -11.70
CA LEU A 507 12.39 12.18 -11.92
C LEU A 507 12.67 11.51 -13.28
N SER A 508 12.87 12.28 -14.36
CA SER A 508 13.14 11.75 -15.71
C SER A 508 14.56 12.07 -16.20
N GLY A 509 15.44 12.51 -15.30
CA GLY A 509 16.83 12.81 -15.62
C GLY A 509 17.73 11.58 -15.60
N THR A 510 18.98 11.79 -16.00
CA THR A 510 20.09 10.84 -15.79
C THR A 510 21.36 11.61 -15.40
N PRO A 511 22.40 10.93 -14.87
CA PRO A 511 23.71 11.53 -14.64
C PRO A 511 24.29 12.27 -15.85
N GLU A 512 24.09 11.73 -17.05
CA GLU A 512 24.56 12.29 -18.33
C GLU A 512 23.90 13.64 -18.61
N MET A 513 22.61 13.78 -18.34
CA MET A 513 21.90 15.06 -18.53
C MET A 513 22.42 16.18 -17.60
N VAL A 514 22.89 15.82 -16.40
CA VAL A 514 23.48 16.75 -15.42
C VAL A 514 24.92 17.13 -15.79
N THR A 515 25.66 16.20 -16.39
CA THR A 515 27.10 16.34 -16.65
C THR A 515 27.46 16.66 -18.10
N GLY A 516 26.52 16.52 -19.03
CA GLY A 516 26.76 16.64 -20.47
C GLY A 516 27.52 15.45 -21.08
N LEU A 517 27.86 14.42 -20.30
CA LEU A 517 28.67 13.30 -20.77
C LEU A 517 27.90 12.50 -21.84
N GLY A 518 28.41 12.50 -23.08
CA GLY A 518 27.77 11.81 -24.20
C GLY A 518 26.50 12.48 -24.74
N MET A 519 26.15 13.67 -24.26
CA MET A 519 24.99 14.43 -24.72
C MET A 519 25.33 15.24 -25.99
N THR A 520 24.44 15.20 -26.98
CA THR A 520 24.56 16.00 -28.23
C THR A 520 23.63 17.21 -28.26
N LYS A 521 22.72 17.31 -27.29
CA LYS A 521 21.74 18.38 -27.13
C LYS A 521 21.69 18.81 -25.68
N ASP A 522 21.45 20.11 -25.49
CA ASP A 522 21.23 20.66 -24.16
C ASP A 522 19.97 20.06 -23.50
N THR A 523 19.96 20.03 -22.18
CA THR A 523 18.85 19.51 -21.38
C THR A 523 18.39 20.55 -20.38
N VAL A 524 17.27 20.28 -19.68
CA VAL A 524 16.76 21.18 -18.63
C VAL A 524 17.76 21.45 -17.48
N TYR A 525 18.80 20.62 -17.35
CA TYR A 525 19.84 20.81 -16.34
C TYR A 525 20.96 21.73 -16.80
N HIS A 526 21.03 22.09 -18.09
CA HIS A 526 22.06 22.96 -18.67
C HIS A 526 23.49 22.58 -18.25
N GLU A 527 23.71 21.28 -18.07
CA GLU A 527 24.99 20.67 -17.65
C GLU A 527 25.59 21.34 -16.40
N PHE A 528 24.75 21.72 -15.42
CA PHE A 528 25.23 22.46 -14.25
C PHE A 528 26.33 21.70 -13.49
N GLY A 529 26.29 20.35 -13.47
CA GLY A 529 27.33 19.53 -12.87
C GLY A 529 28.69 19.68 -13.57
N ARG A 530 28.70 19.77 -14.90
CA ARG A 530 29.93 20.10 -15.66
C ARG A 530 30.46 21.47 -15.29
N LYS A 531 29.58 22.47 -15.25
CA LYS A 531 29.93 23.86 -14.92
C LYS A 531 30.51 24.00 -13.51
N LEU A 532 30.14 23.13 -12.58
CA LEU A 532 30.75 23.05 -11.25
C LEU A 532 32.14 22.40 -11.30
N ALA A 533 32.29 21.29 -12.03
CA ALA A 533 33.59 20.65 -12.20
C ALA A 533 34.62 21.58 -12.85
N GLU A 534 34.22 22.38 -13.85
CA GLU A 534 35.07 23.40 -14.49
C GLU A 534 35.48 24.54 -13.55
N ARG A 535 34.73 24.78 -12.47
CA ARG A 535 35.09 25.71 -11.39
C ARG A 535 35.95 25.05 -10.31
N GLY A 536 36.25 23.76 -10.47
CA GLY A 536 37.15 23.01 -9.60
C GLY A 536 36.49 22.34 -8.40
N TYR A 537 35.18 22.06 -8.47
CA TYR A 537 34.51 21.14 -7.55
C TYR A 537 34.69 19.70 -8.02
N VAL A 538 34.78 18.75 -7.09
CA VAL A 538 34.53 17.34 -7.43
C VAL A 538 33.02 17.17 -7.54
N VAL A 539 32.52 16.55 -8.61
CA VAL A 539 31.08 16.43 -8.84
C VAL A 539 30.70 14.98 -8.98
N PHE A 540 29.73 14.51 -8.19
CA PHE A 540 29.12 13.19 -8.38
C PHE A 540 27.66 13.38 -8.79
N ALA A 541 27.28 12.96 -10.00
CA ALA A 541 25.89 12.96 -10.45
C ALA A 541 25.33 11.52 -10.37
N PRO A 542 24.53 11.17 -9.34
CA PRO A 542 24.03 9.81 -9.16
C PRO A 542 22.72 9.57 -9.92
N LEU A 543 22.54 8.33 -10.39
CA LEU A 543 21.24 7.81 -10.81
C LEU A 543 20.51 7.27 -9.57
N LEU A 544 19.73 8.14 -8.92
CA LEU A 544 18.98 7.78 -7.70
C LEU A 544 17.54 7.36 -8.00
N LEU A 545 16.89 8.08 -8.92
CA LEU A 545 15.47 7.98 -9.22
C LEU A 545 15.24 8.05 -10.73
N HIS A 546 14.38 7.19 -11.26
CA HIS A 546 13.89 7.32 -12.63
C HIS A 546 12.38 7.12 -12.66
N HIS A 547 11.69 7.73 -13.63
CA HIS A 547 10.22 7.68 -13.75
C HIS A 547 9.75 6.60 -14.74
N ASN A 548 10.53 6.32 -15.78
CA ASN A 548 10.09 5.43 -16.84
C ASN A 548 10.68 4.02 -16.71
N PRO A 549 9.87 2.95 -16.87
CA PRO A 549 8.42 2.99 -17.13
C PRO A 549 7.57 3.25 -15.86
N VAL A 550 6.54 4.09 -15.98
CA VAL A 550 5.67 4.53 -14.87
C VAL A 550 5.09 3.37 -14.06
N LYS A 551 4.68 2.29 -14.74
CA LYS A 551 4.12 1.10 -14.10
C LYS A 551 5.08 0.52 -13.05
N GLN A 552 6.34 0.30 -13.43
CA GLN A 552 7.33 -0.30 -12.53
C GLN A 552 7.59 0.59 -11.30
N ILE A 553 7.53 1.91 -11.45
CA ILE A 553 7.68 2.84 -10.33
C ILE A 553 6.50 2.76 -9.36
N ASN A 554 5.29 2.66 -9.89
CA ASN A 554 4.10 2.46 -9.07
C ASN A 554 4.15 1.12 -8.35
N ASP A 555 4.59 0.05 -9.04
CA ASP A 555 4.74 -1.28 -8.44
C ASP A 555 5.77 -1.25 -7.31
N GLN A 556 6.95 -0.67 -7.52
CA GLN A 556 7.96 -0.49 -6.46
C GLN A 556 7.42 0.31 -5.28
N ALA A 557 6.64 1.37 -5.52
CA ALA A 557 6.05 2.15 -4.44
C ALA A 557 5.06 1.32 -3.61
N ARG A 558 4.28 0.46 -4.26
CA ARG A 558 3.33 -0.44 -3.59
C ARG A 558 4.03 -1.58 -2.85
N GLN A 559 5.02 -2.22 -3.49
CA GLN A 559 5.86 -3.25 -2.90
C GLN A 559 6.57 -2.74 -1.64
N ALA A 560 7.24 -1.58 -1.73
CA ALA A 560 7.90 -0.94 -0.59
C ALA A 560 6.92 -0.73 0.58
N ASN A 561 5.71 -0.24 0.29
CA ASN A 561 4.74 0.07 1.33
C ASN A 561 4.13 -1.17 1.99
N ALA A 562 3.99 -2.28 1.25
CA ALA A 562 3.55 -3.56 1.82
C ALA A 562 4.53 -4.07 2.90
N VAL A 563 5.83 -3.76 2.76
CA VAL A 563 6.90 -4.11 3.72
C VAL A 563 7.38 -2.93 4.56
N GLY A 564 6.52 -1.93 4.67
CA GLY A 564 6.67 -0.77 5.54
C GLY A 564 7.76 0.23 5.26
N MET A 565 8.01 0.43 3.97
CA MET A 565 8.94 1.42 3.46
C MET A 565 8.25 2.35 2.47
N MET A 566 8.83 3.53 2.28
CA MET A 566 8.61 4.35 1.11
C MET A 566 9.68 4.01 0.08
N ARG A 567 9.33 4.07 -1.21
CA ARG A 567 10.31 3.88 -2.31
C ARG A 567 11.54 4.79 -2.16
N VAL A 568 11.38 5.98 -1.56
CA VAL A 568 12.45 6.95 -1.34
C VAL A 568 13.53 6.48 -0.36
N ALA A 569 13.28 5.44 0.44
CA ALA A 569 14.31 4.82 1.28
C ALA A 569 15.51 4.34 0.47
N MET A 570 15.28 3.86 -0.76
CA MET A 570 16.34 3.38 -1.63
C MET A 570 17.24 4.51 -2.16
N PRO A 571 16.71 5.62 -2.71
CA PRO A 571 17.49 6.83 -2.98
C PRO A 571 18.30 7.33 -1.78
N VAL A 572 17.72 7.35 -0.57
CA VAL A 572 18.44 7.78 0.64
C VAL A 572 19.67 6.90 0.87
N ALA A 573 19.50 5.58 0.86
CA ALA A 573 20.62 4.65 1.01
C ALA A 573 21.65 4.76 -0.12
N LYS A 574 21.20 4.93 -1.38
CA LYS A 574 22.12 5.19 -2.49
C LYS A 574 22.96 6.46 -2.27
N THR A 575 22.35 7.53 -1.78
CA THR A 575 23.03 8.79 -1.47
C THR A 575 24.03 8.62 -0.34
N GLU A 576 23.68 7.92 0.74
CA GLU A 576 24.61 7.61 1.84
C GLU A 576 25.88 6.91 1.31
N ARG A 577 25.71 5.96 0.40
CA ARG A 577 26.85 5.24 -0.22
C ARG A 577 27.69 6.10 -1.14
N VAL A 578 27.09 7.09 -1.81
CA VAL A 578 27.83 8.08 -2.58
C VAL A 578 28.66 8.96 -1.64
N ILE A 579 28.11 9.37 -0.50
CA ILE A 579 28.85 10.13 0.52
C ILE A 579 30.02 9.30 1.05
N ASP A 580 29.78 8.07 1.48
CA ASP A 580 30.83 7.14 1.95
C ASP A 580 31.96 7.03 0.93
N PHE A 581 31.63 6.86 -0.36
CA PHE A 581 32.60 6.77 -1.44
C PHE A 581 33.41 8.05 -1.61
N LEU A 582 32.74 9.22 -1.64
CA LEU A 582 33.41 10.50 -1.76
C LEU A 582 34.40 10.74 -0.62
N GLU A 583 34.08 10.33 0.61
CA GLU A 583 34.97 10.43 1.76
C GLU A 583 36.22 9.55 1.65
N THR A 584 36.16 8.46 0.87
CA THR A 584 37.34 7.61 0.61
C THR A 584 38.33 8.22 -0.38
N LEU A 585 37.90 9.19 -1.19
CA LEU A 585 38.75 9.75 -2.24
C LEU A 585 39.78 10.71 -1.64
N PRO A 586 41.09 10.51 -1.85
CA PRO A 586 42.13 11.27 -1.16
C PRO A 586 42.14 12.77 -1.49
N PHE A 587 41.54 13.13 -2.62
CA PHE A 587 41.43 14.49 -3.13
C PHE A 587 40.09 15.18 -2.80
N VAL A 588 39.18 14.51 -2.08
CA VAL A 588 37.92 15.10 -1.60
C VAL A 588 38.09 15.57 -0.16
N ASP A 589 37.50 16.72 0.15
CA ASP A 589 37.37 17.21 1.51
C ASP A 589 36.06 16.68 2.14
N ALA A 590 36.19 15.67 3.02
CA ALA A 590 35.05 15.04 3.68
C ALA A 590 34.20 16.01 4.53
N GLN A 591 34.74 17.15 4.96
CA GLN A 591 33.99 18.16 5.72
C GLN A 591 33.24 19.15 4.81
N ARG A 592 33.42 19.05 3.48
CA ARG A 592 32.82 19.95 2.49
C ARG A 592 32.19 19.18 1.33
N ILE A 593 31.18 18.37 1.66
CA ILE A 593 30.30 17.69 0.69
C ILE A 593 28.95 18.40 0.66
N GLY A 594 28.63 19.03 -0.46
CA GLY A 594 27.34 19.65 -0.74
C GLY A 594 26.37 18.70 -1.45
N TYR A 595 25.07 18.97 -1.32
CA TYR A 595 24.01 18.23 -2.01
C TYR A 595 23.11 19.23 -2.75
N TYR A 596 22.95 19.02 -4.05
CA TYR A 596 21.98 19.72 -4.91
C TYR A 596 20.81 18.79 -5.24
#